data_AF-A0A662ZE00-F1
#
_entry.id   AF-A0A662ZE00-F1
#
_cell.length_a   1.000
_cell.length_b   1.000
_cell.length_c   1.000
_cell.angle_alpha   90.00
_cell.angle_beta   90.00
_cell.angle_gamma   90.00
#
_symmetry.space_group_name_H-M   'P 1'
#
loop_
_entity.id
_entity.type
_entity.pdbx_description
1 polymer ?
#
loop_
_entity_poly.entity_id
_entity_poly.type
_entity_poly.pdbx_seq_one_letter_code
_entity_poly.pdbx_strand_id
1 'polypeptide(L)'
;MNYDSLSLNEGNGSAVKKVGSVLIVGGHGETGRTILKYLASTYPELDIAVAGRTPPEESGRCRFIRIDLDGAVSPETFREFSLVIVACGPMEKLLPAVLELCIEAGTDVIDINDSATTAVKVLGLHEKARAKGVRIYSGMGMSPGISSLMLREVSEGGLSEKGVYRTRICMGTAYGGGPSSPYAMLDNLVNDIPVYRDGKVEVVRNPWNDENSGFRFFGKKKSLTTVPYSTPEIYSLSSERYRSGRACVNTYDIRCTMEGFPVYLARMIALINRKGRFSDVLASVFYKSGLRCRNSPKADPDNQIVVYPDDCPEKGIVLFGDVSSYDLTAAMAVSVADCVISGRLNEEPGVYMVELLSAESAAAVKEALRKRNFFWKSVQEVKSRKFDEWGWLERDASRVETLRHFCENWYTVKIHPRMSSVQTDILYSSELWRKIRSSCSFFGTCLFAARVLFRWKKYGYKLRTYVNRGKEYGALVRDLSMFAAGYSLAGEKLGKAEALRLYRQMFMTSGSSEMCWFLPRPETFASFRDGGKGILIYFKAMMERNQQCGFLKLGSRTDTDGNGGKITVFEIRSCIYAEIFTELGYPELADFIREEEKNELARIAADSGLSYEFRLLGEGNADILFYGV
;
A
#
# COMPACT_ATOMS: atom_id res chain seq x y z
N MET A 1 4.84 -17.68 -22.59
CA MET A 1 6.00 -18.48 -23.00
C MET A 1 6.23 -19.54 -21.93
N ASN A 2 6.34 -20.81 -22.34
CA ASN A 2 6.65 -21.92 -21.43
C ASN A 2 8.10 -21.82 -21.00
N TYR A 3 8.33 -21.79 -19.69
CA TYR A 3 9.65 -22.02 -19.10
C TYR A 3 9.82 -23.52 -18.94
N ASP A 4 10.30 -24.18 -19.98
CA ASP A 4 10.90 -25.51 -19.88
C ASP A 4 12.24 -25.50 -20.61
N SER A 5 13.26 -25.98 -19.91
CA SER A 5 14.62 -26.29 -20.36
C SER A 5 15.47 -25.13 -20.92
N LEU A 6 16.25 -24.50 -20.05
CA LEU A 6 17.57 -23.96 -20.41
C LEU A 6 18.63 -24.79 -19.69
N SER A 7 19.34 -25.59 -20.49
CA SER A 7 20.52 -26.35 -20.11
C SER A 7 21.59 -25.43 -19.52
N LEU A 8 22.04 -25.79 -18.32
CA LEU A 8 23.17 -25.15 -17.64
C LEU A 8 24.46 -25.37 -18.45
N ASN A 9 25.07 -24.28 -18.88
CA ASN A 9 26.47 -24.28 -19.31
C ASN A 9 27.34 -24.26 -18.03
N GLU A 10 28.12 -25.31 -17.82
CA GLU A 10 29.10 -25.38 -16.74
C GLU A 10 30.28 -24.44 -17.05
N GLY A 11 30.34 -23.32 -16.31
CA GLY A 11 31.50 -22.46 -16.20
C GLY A 11 31.83 -22.26 -14.72
N ASN A 12 33.08 -22.51 -14.33
CA ASN A 12 33.60 -22.39 -12.97
C ASN A 12 33.24 -21.04 -12.31
N GLY A 13 32.35 -21.10 -11.31
CA GLY A 13 31.99 -20.01 -10.40
C GLY A 13 31.18 -20.59 -9.24
N SER A 14 31.41 -20.12 -8.01
CA SER A 14 30.75 -20.53 -6.75
C SER A 14 29.33 -21.10 -6.96
N ALA A 15 29.14 -22.41 -6.77
CA ALA A 15 27.85 -23.07 -6.96
C ALA A 15 26.76 -22.43 -6.07
N VAL A 16 25.74 -21.84 -6.70
CA VAL A 16 24.57 -21.28 -6.00
C VAL A 16 23.82 -22.43 -5.32
N LYS A 17 23.72 -22.38 -3.98
CA LYS A 17 23.00 -23.39 -3.19
C LYS A 17 21.52 -23.36 -3.56
N LYS A 18 20.96 -24.46 -4.09
CA LYS A 18 19.53 -24.55 -4.40
C LYS A 18 18.73 -24.40 -3.10
N VAL A 19 17.83 -23.40 -3.05
CA VAL A 19 16.97 -23.18 -1.89
C VAL A 19 15.80 -24.17 -1.93
N GLY A 20 15.85 -25.17 -1.04
CA GLY A 20 14.76 -26.16 -0.88
C GLY A 20 13.95 -25.98 0.42
N SER A 21 14.49 -25.26 1.40
CA SER A 21 13.91 -25.12 2.73
C SER A 21 14.15 -23.72 3.31
N VAL A 22 13.11 -23.13 3.91
CA VAL A 22 13.13 -21.79 4.52
C VAL A 22 12.62 -21.83 5.95
N LEU A 23 13.35 -21.21 6.88
CA LEU A 23 12.90 -20.98 8.25
C LEU A 23 12.54 -19.52 8.48
N ILE A 24 11.32 -19.25 8.93
CA ILE A 24 10.89 -17.91 9.34
C ILE A 24 10.95 -17.79 10.86
N VAL A 25 11.92 -17.05 11.39
CA VAL A 25 12.02 -16.76 12.83
C VAL A 25 11.14 -15.56 13.15
N GLY A 26 10.14 -15.73 14.01
CA GLY A 26 9.14 -14.69 14.29
C GLY A 26 7.91 -14.72 13.37
N GLY A 27 7.59 -15.87 12.78
CA GLY A 27 6.43 -16.02 11.87
C GLY A 27 5.06 -15.76 12.51
N HIS A 28 4.97 -15.54 13.82
CA HIS A 28 3.74 -15.18 14.55
C HIS A 28 3.41 -13.69 14.53
N GLY A 29 4.41 -12.84 14.27
CA GLY A 29 4.22 -11.39 14.19
C GLY A 29 3.48 -11.00 12.90
N GLU A 30 2.99 -9.76 12.84
CA GLU A 30 2.30 -9.24 11.65
C GLU A 30 3.14 -9.42 10.37
N THR A 31 4.39 -8.97 10.36
CA THR A 31 5.30 -9.15 9.22
C THR A 31 5.60 -10.61 8.94
N GLY A 32 5.91 -11.41 9.96
CA GLY A 32 6.28 -12.82 9.80
C GLY A 32 5.15 -13.66 9.18
N ARG A 33 3.90 -13.42 9.58
CA ARG A 33 2.71 -14.06 8.99
C ARG A 33 2.52 -13.64 7.54
N THR A 34 2.73 -12.38 7.22
CA THR A 34 2.64 -11.88 5.84
C THR A 34 3.73 -12.48 4.94
N ILE A 35 4.98 -12.60 5.44
CA ILE A 35 6.09 -13.29 4.74
C ILE A 35 5.70 -14.74 4.47
N LEU A 36 5.21 -15.46 5.49
CA LEU A 36 4.76 -16.84 5.37
C LEU A 36 3.68 -16.98 4.29
N LYS A 37 2.64 -16.13 4.34
CA LYS A 37 1.53 -16.14 3.38
C LYS A 37 2.05 -15.97 1.95
N TYR A 38 2.91 -14.97 1.70
CA TYR A 38 3.45 -14.73 0.37
C TYR A 38 4.34 -15.86 -0.14
N LEU A 39 5.22 -16.42 0.70
CA LEU A 39 6.09 -17.51 0.30
C LEU A 39 5.28 -18.77 0.00
N ALA A 40 4.34 -19.14 0.87
CA ALA A 40 3.49 -20.31 0.68
C ALA A 40 2.59 -20.20 -0.57
N SER A 41 2.13 -18.99 -0.91
CA SER A 41 1.34 -18.76 -2.13
C SER A 41 2.18 -18.77 -3.40
N THR A 42 3.42 -18.27 -3.33
CA THR A 42 4.33 -18.15 -4.49
C THR A 42 5.05 -19.47 -4.78
N TYR A 43 5.41 -20.22 -3.73
CA TYR A 43 6.20 -21.45 -3.81
C TYR A 43 5.53 -22.59 -3.04
N PRO A 44 4.48 -23.23 -3.59
CA PRO A 44 3.74 -24.31 -2.92
C PRO A 44 4.58 -25.54 -2.55
N GLU A 45 5.70 -25.75 -3.26
CA GLU A 45 6.60 -26.91 -3.09
C GLU A 45 7.78 -26.63 -2.13
N LEU A 46 7.89 -25.41 -1.60
CA LEU A 46 8.98 -25.02 -0.70
C LEU A 46 8.72 -25.56 0.71
N ASP A 47 9.71 -26.23 1.33
CA ASP A 47 9.62 -26.61 2.75
C ASP A 47 9.75 -25.36 3.62
N ILE A 48 8.63 -24.86 4.14
CA ILE A 48 8.59 -23.68 4.99
C ILE A 48 8.33 -24.09 6.43
N ALA A 49 9.23 -23.70 7.32
CA ALA A 49 9.07 -23.82 8.76
C ALA A 49 8.96 -22.45 9.42
N VAL A 50 8.28 -22.40 10.56
CA VAL A 50 8.15 -21.20 11.39
C VAL A 50 8.76 -21.46 12.76
N ALA A 51 9.63 -20.58 13.20
CA ALA A 51 10.22 -20.61 14.53
C ALA A 51 9.68 -19.52 15.45
N GLY A 52 9.42 -19.89 16.71
CA GLY A 52 9.02 -18.96 17.77
C GLY A 52 8.85 -19.66 19.13
N ARG A 53 8.44 -18.90 20.14
CA ARG A 53 8.24 -19.43 21.51
C ARG A 53 7.00 -20.32 21.64
N THR A 54 5.96 -19.99 20.89
CA THR A 54 4.64 -20.64 20.90
C THR A 54 4.24 -21.00 19.48
N PRO A 55 3.49 -22.09 19.25
CA PRO A 55 2.97 -22.41 17.91
C PRO A 55 1.95 -21.35 17.44
N PRO A 56 1.79 -21.13 16.11
CA PRO A 56 0.78 -20.22 15.60
C PRO A 56 -0.61 -20.85 15.71
N GLU A 57 -1.63 -20.03 15.95
CA GLU A 57 -3.04 -20.50 15.93
C GLU A 57 -3.43 -21.04 14.54
N GLU A 58 -2.87 -20.45 13.47
CA GLU A 58 -3.03 -20.88 12.09
C GLU A 58 -1.65 -21.17 11.48
N SER A 59 -1.12 -22.39 11.67
CA SER A 59 0.17 -22.79 11.06
C SER A 59 0.03 -23.31 9.61
N GLY A 60 -1.19 -23.49 9.12
CA GLY A 60 -1.44 -24.20 7.87
C GLY A 60 -0.70 -25.55 7.83
N ARG A 61 -0.06 -25.85 6.69
CA ARG A 61 0.80 -27.05 6.50
C ARG A 61 2.25 -26.87 6.99
N CYS A 62 2.61 -25.75 7.61
CA CYS A 62 4.01 -25.42 7.89
C CYS A 62 4.49 -26.02 9.21
N ARG A 63 5.74 -26.53 9.21
CA ARG A 63 6.38 -27.11 10.39
C ARG A 63 6.68 -26.03 11.43
N PHE A 64 6.33 -26.26 12.69
CA PHE A 64 6.68 -25.35 13.79
C PHE A 64 7.92 -25.82 14.53
N ILE A 65 8.87 -24.91 14.75
CA ILE A 65 10.09 -25.14 15.53
C ILE A 65 10.07 -24.23 16.75
N ARG A 66 10.10 -24.82 17.94
CA ARG A 66 10.16 -24.04 19.16
C ARG A 66 11.57 -23.48 19.34
N ILE A 67 11.70 -22.16 19.28
CA ILE A 67 12.94 -21.44 19.56
C ILE A 67 12.66 -20.38 20.63
N ASP A 68 13.46 -20.41 21.68
CA ASP A 68 13.50 -19.35 22.68
C ASP A 68 14.90 -18.73 22.69
N LEU A 69 15.01 -17.53 22.10
CA LEU A 69 16.27 -16.80 21.97
C LEU A 69 16.77 -16.20 23.29
N ASP A 70 15.96 -16.25 24.36
CA ASP A 70 16.42 -15.93 25.71
C ASP A 70 17.15 -17.13 26.37
N GLY A 71 17.04 -18.33 25.78
CA GLY A 71 17.72 -19.55 26.23
C GLY A 71 18.83 -20.02 25.28
N ALA A 72 19.37 -21.20 25.55
CA ALA A 72 20.34 -21.84 24.66
C ALA A 72 19.66 -22.39 23.41
N VAL A 73 20.12 -21.95 22.24
CA VAL A 73 19.67 -22.44 20.93
C VAL A 73 20.86 -23.01 20.18
N SER A 74 20.72 -24.22 19.66
CA SER A 74 21.79 -24.88 18.92
C SER A 74 21.87 -24.36 17.47
N PRO A 75 23.07 -24.10 16.93
CA PRO A 75 23.26 -23.82 15.49
C PRO A 75 22.67 -24.91 14.58
N GLU A 76 22.60 -26.17 15.06
CA GLU A 76 22.02 -27.29 14.31
C GLU A 76 20.58 -27.04 13.86
N THR A 77 19.81 -26.28 14.64
CA THR A 77 18.43 -25.92 14.31
C THR A 77 18.33 -25.13 12.99
N PHE A 78 19.38 -24.41 12.60
CA PHE A 78 19.41 -23.61 11.38
C PHE A 78 20.04 -24.34 10.20
N ARG A 79 20.79 -25.43 10.45
CA ARG A 79 21.57 -26.13 9.41
C ARG A 79 20.72 -26.90 8.42
N GLU A 80 19.54 -27.36 8.83
CA GLU A 80 18.58 -28.03 7.93
C GLU A 80 17.96 -27.10 6.88
N PHE A 81 18.09 -25.78 7.09
CA PHE A 81 17.51 -24.76 6.23
C PHE A 81 18.51 -24.23 5.21
N SER A 82 18.01 -23.94 4.01
CA SER A 82 18.81 -23.28 2.98
C SER A 82 18.87 -21.77 3.20
N LEU A 83 17.82 -21.20 3.78
CA LEU A 83 17.65 -19.77 4.03
C LEU A 83 16.86 -19.55 5.33
N VAL A 84 17.28 -18.56 6.12
CA VAL A 84 16.57 -18.10 7.31
C VAL A 84 16.07 -16.68 7.10
N ILE A 85 14.80 -16.42 7.40
CA ILE A 85 14.22 -15.07 7.39
C ILE A 85 13.91 -14.65 8.82
N VAL A 86 14.56 -13.60 9.30
CA VAL A 86 14.41 -13.09 10.67
C VAL A 86 13.44 -11.92 10.68
N ALA A 87 12.25 -12.17 11.24
CA ALA A 87 11.18 -11.20 11.42
C ALA A 87 10.75 -11.05 12.89
N CYS A 88 11.64 -11.40 13.83
CA CYS A 88 11.41 -11.27 15.28
C CYS A 88 12.13 -10.06 15.87
N GLY A 89 11.39 -9.20 16.58
CA GLY A 89 11.96 -8.09 17.37
C GLY A 89 11.83 -8.32 18.88
N PRO A 90 12.48 -7.48 19.71
CA PRO A 90 13.29 -6.32 19.33
C PRO A 90 14.64 -6.70 18.67
N MET A 91 15.01 -6.01 17.60
CA MET A 91 16.17 -6.36 16.78
C MET A 91 17.50 -6.13 17.51
N GLU A 92 17.59 -5.11 18.38
CA GLU A 92 18.79 -4.84 19.19
C GLU A 92 19.21 -6.01 20.07
N LYS A 93 18.21 -6.76 20.55
CA LYS A 93 18.40 -7.86 21.49
C LYS A 93 18.62 -9.18 20.76
N LEU A 94 17.81 -9.46 19.74
CA LEU A 94 17.66 -10.80 19.19
C LEU A 94 18.51 -11.05 17.95
N LEU A 95 18.63 -10.05 17.06
CA LEU A 95 19.19 -10.27 15.73
C LEU A 95 20.67 -10.72 15.75
N PRO A 96 21.59 -10.08 16.50
CA PRO A 96 23.00 -10.50 16.50
C PRO A 96 23.19 -11.97 16.87
N ALA A 97 22.46 -12.46 17.88
CA ALA A 97 22.54 -13.85 18.31
C ALA A 97 22.07 -14.83 17.21
N VAL A 98 20.96 -14.51 16.53
CA VAL A 98 20.47 -15.33 15.42
C VAL A 98 21.46 -15.36 14.27
N LEU A 99 22.04 -14.21 13.89
CA LEU A 99 23.04 -14.15 12.82
C LEU A 99 24.27 -14.98 13.14
N GLU A 100 24.76 -14.95 14.38
CA GLU A 100 25.90 -15.79 14.79
C GLU A 100 25.59 -17.29 14.69
N LEU A 101 24.40 -17.71 15.13
CA LEU A 101 23.95 -19.11 15.00
C LEU A 101 23.85 -19.54 13.52
N CYS A 102 23.32 -18.68 12.65
CA CYS A 102 23.24 -18.96 11.22
C CYS A 102 24.61 -19.01 10.54
N ILE A 103 25.54 -18.12 10.93
CA ILE A 103 26.94 -18.14 10.45
C ILE A 103 27.62 -19.45 10.85
N GLU A 104 27.41 -19.91 12.09
CA GLU A 104 27.93 -21.19 12.58
C GLU A 104 27.28 -22.40 11.88
N ALA A 105 26.01 -22.28 11.52
CA ALA A 105 25.26 -23.30 10.79
C ALA A 105 25.64 -23.37 9.29
N GLY A 106 26.20 -22.30 8.72
CA GLY A 106 26.45 -22.19 7.28
C GLY A 106 25.18 -21.88 6.48
N THR A 107 24.28 -21.08 7.06
CA THR A 107 22.95 -20.79 6.50
C THR A 107 22.79 -19.31 6.17
N ASP A 108 22.37 -19.02 4.94
CA ASP A 108 22.12 -17.65 4.46
C ASP A 108 20.93 -17.02 5.19
N VAL A 109 20.96 -15.70 5.35
CA VAL A 109 19.98 -14.95 6.15
C VAL A 109 19.43 -13.74 5.41
N ILE A 110 18.13 -13.52 5.52
CA ILE A 110 17.47 -12.24 5.26
C ILE A 110 16.89 -11.74 6.59
N ASP A 111 17.11 -10.48 6.95
CA ASP A 111 16.48 -9.85 8.12
C ASP A 111 15.82 -8.53 7.76
N ILE A 112 14.94 -8.06 8.66
CA ILE A 112 14.20 -6.80 8.52
C ILE A 112 14.69 -5.73 9.52
N ASN A 113 15.96 -5.75 9.90
CA ASN A 113 16.53 -4.85 10.91
C ASN A 113 16.21 -3.38 10.63
N ASP A 114 15.58 -2.73 11.60
CA ASP A 114 15.27 -1.29 11.60
C ASP A 114 16.14 -0.50 12.58
N SER A 115 17.03 -1.17 13.32
CA SER A 115 17.82 -0.56 14.37
C SER A 115 19.19 -0.13 13.89
N ALA A 116 19.43 1.18 13.92
CA ALA A 116 20.71 1.77 13.56
C ALA A 116 21.86 1.29 14.47
N THR A 117 21.60 1.07 15.76
CA THR A 117 22.64 0.55 16.67
C THR A 117 23.01 -0.89 16.36
N THR A 118 22.04 -1.71 15.96
CA THR A 118 22.25 -3.09 15.52
C THR A 118 23.02 -3.16 14.21
N ALA A 119 22.80 -2.20 13.30
CA ALA A 119 23.46 -2.12 12.00
C ALA A 119 24.99 -2.19 12.11
N VAL A 120 25.58 -1.48 13.09
CA VAL A 120 27.03 -1.47 13.33
C VAL A 120 27.54 -2.88 13.66
N LYS A 121 26.82 -3.62 14.52
CA LYS A 121 27.17 -4.99 14.88
C LYS A 121 27.04 -5.92 13.68
N VAL A 122 25.95 -5.80 12.93
CA VAL A 122 25.67 -6.63 11.75
C VAL A 122 26.73 -6.42 10.68
N LEU A 123 27.06 -5.18 10.33
CA LEU A 123 28.12 -4.87 9.37
C LEU A 123 29.49 -5.43 9.81
N GLY A 124 29.76 -5.44 11.12
CA GLY A 124 30.96 -6.05 11.70
C GLY A 124 31.08 -7.57 11.51
N LEU A 125 29.99 -8.27 11.18
CA LEU A 125 29.99 -9.71 10.91
C LEU A 125 30.48 -10.06 9.49
N HIS A 126 30.80 -9.07 8.64
CA HIS A 126 31.15 -9.29 7.23
C HIS A 126 32.23 -10.36 7.02
N GLU A 127 33.38 -10.24 7.69
CA GLU A 127 34.49 -11.19 7.53
C GLU A 127 34.16 -12.57 8.12
N LYS A 128 33.41 -12.64 9.24
CA LYS A 128 32.98 -13.91 9.84
C LYS A 128 32.03 -14.66 8.90
N ALA A 129 31.07 -13.95 8.30
CA ALA A 129 30.12 -14.51 7.33
C ALA A 129 30.84 -14.97 6.05
N ARG A 130 31.77 -14.13 5.54
CA ARG A 130 32.59 -14.46 4.37
C ARG A 130 33.41 -15.73 4.58
N ALA A 131 34.10 -15.84 5.72
CA ALA A 131 34.91 -17.03 6.07
C ALA A 131 34.08 -18.32 6.19
N LYS A 132 32.79 -18.21 6.52
CA LYS A 132 31.85 -19.34 6.64
C LYS A 132 31.04 -19.61 5.37
N GLY A 133 31.21 -18.82 4.31
CA GLY A 133 30.46 -18.98 3.08
C GLY A 133 29.00 -18.55 3.18
N VAL A 134 28.65 -17.70 4.15
CA VAL A 134 27.27 -17.26 4.44
C VAL A 134 27.01 -15.87 3.90
N ARG A 135 25.85 -15.67 3.29
CA ARG A 135 25.32 -14.38 2.82
C ARG A 135 24.26 -13.87 3.81
N ILE A 136 24.38 -12.61 4.20
CA ILE A 136 23.44 -11.94 5.10
C ILE A 136 22.92 -10.68 4.40
N TYR A 137 21.62 -10.66 4.13
CA TYR A 137 20.90 -9.52 3.58
C TYR A 137 20.14 -8.82 4.70
N SER A 138 20.70 -7.73 5.23
CA SER A 138 20.18 -7.07 6.44
C SER A 138 19.42 -5.80 6.13
N GLY A 139 18.37 -5.53 6.91
CA GLY A 139 17.53 -4.35 6.75
C GLY A 139 16.64 -4.39 5.51
N MET A 140 16.14 -5.58 5.14
CA MET A 140 15.30 -5.80 3.97
C MET A 140 13.80 -5.57 4.28
N GLY A 141 13.46 -4.38 4.79
CA GLY A 141 12.11 -4.00 5.20
C GLY A 141 11.52 -2.82 4.44
N MET A 142 10.56 -2.12 5.06
CA MET A 142 10.01 -0.86 4.50
C MET A 142 11.03 0.28 4.58
N SER A 143 11.59 0.49 5.76
CA SER A 143 12.67 1.45 6.01
C SER A 143 13.50 0.93 7.18
N PRO A 144 14.76 0.53 6.96
CA PRO A 144 15.47 0.44 5.67
C PRO A 144 14.89 -0.66 4.75
N GLY A 145 15.34 -0.71 3.50
CA GLY A 145 14.94 -1.70 2.49
C GLY A 145 14.34 -1.03 1.26
N ILE A 146 13.01 -0.89 1.20
CA ILE A 146 12.33 -0.15 0.12
C ILE A 146 12.81 1.31 0.07
N SER A 147 12.90 1.99 1.22
CA SER A 147 13.44 3.37 1.28
C SER A 147 14.85 3.46 0.72
N SER A 148 15.68 2.47 1.00
CA SER A 148 17.08 2.38 0.56
C SER A 148 17.18 2.16 -0.94
N LEU A 149 16.31 1.32 -1.50
CA LEU A 149 16.28 1.03 -2.92
C LEU A 149 15.79 2.26 -3.72
N MET A 150 14.81 2.98 -3.16
CA MET A 150 14.37 4.27 -3.69
C MET A 150 15.47 5.33 -3.60
N LEU A 151 16.18 5.45 -2.46
CA LEU A 151 17.34 6.33 -2.30
C LEU A 151 18.41 6.05 -3.34
N ARG A 152 18.75 4.77 -3.50
CA ARG A 152 19.73 4.32 -4.49
C ARG A 152 19.33 4.78 -5.89
N GLU A 153 18.09 4.52 -6.32
CA GLU A 153 17.60 4.92 -7.64
C GLU A 153 17.66 6.42 -7.88
N VAL A 154 17.20 7.23 -6.93
CA VAL A 154 17.27 8.70 -7.05
C VAL A 154 18.73 9.18 -7.06
N SER A 155 19.60 8.53 -6.29
CA SER A 155 21.00 8.91 -6.19
C SER A 155 21.83 8.56 -7.43
N GLU A 156 21.62 7.37 -7.98
CA GLU A 156 22.28 6.89 -9.20
C GLU A 156 21.73 7.57 -10.45
N GLY A 157 20.50 8.10 -10.40
CA GLY A 157 19.90 8.89 -11.48
C GLY A 157 20.57 10.25 -11.74
N GLY A 158 21.52 10.68 -10.91
CA GLY A 158 22.31 11.90 -11.14
C GLY A 158 21.52 13.20 -11.05
N LEU A 159 20.40 13.21 -10.32
CA LEU A 159 19.50 14.37 -10.21
C LEU A 159 19.93 15.40 -9.16
N SER A 160 20.96 15.10 -8.36
CA SER A 160 21.48 15.96 -7.30
C SER A 160 22.81 16.60 -7.70
N GLU A 161 22.94 17.90 -7.46
CA GLU A 161 24.21 18.64 -7.60
C GLU A 161 25.04 18.58 -6.31
N LYS A 162 24.39 18.41 -5.16
CA LYS A 162 25.03 18.52 -3.82
C LYS A 162 25.27 17.17 -3.14
N GLY A 163 24.76 16.08 -3.71
CA GLY A 163 24.72 14.77 -3.07
C GLY A 163 23.82 14.73 -1.83
N VAL A 164 22.80 15.60 -1.75
CA VAL A 164 21.88 15.69 -0.60
C VAL A 164 20.58 14.99 -0.97
N TYR A 165 20.15 14.03 -0.14
CA TYR A 165 18.92 13.28 -0.36
C TYR A 165 18.04 13.25 0.89
N ARG A 166 16.74 13.25 0.67
CA ARG A 166 15.72 13.28 1.71
C ARG A 166 14.75 12.13 1.54
N THR A 167 14.42 11.46 2.63
CA THR A 167 13.31 10.50 2.70
C THR A 167 12.25 11.03 3.65
N ARG A 168 10.99 11.03 3.21
CA ARG A 168 9.82 11.41 4.02
C ARG A 168 8.83 10.26 4.02
N ILE A 169 8.50 9.77 5.21
CA ILE A 169 7.59 8.64 5.40
C ILE A 169 6.32 9.12 6.09
N CYS A 170 5.17 8.81 5.52
CA CYS A 170 3.87 8.95 6.18
C CYS A 170 3.38 7.56 6.55
N MET A 171 3.18 7.33 7.85
CA MET A 171 2.64 6.07 8.36
C MET A 171 1.16 6.25 8.72
N GLY A 172 0.30 5.54 8.01
CA GLY A 172 -1.13 5.46 8.30
C GLY A 172 -1.41 4.86 9.68
N THR A 173 -2.55 5.22 10.26
CA THR A 173 -2.97 4.79 11.61
C THR A 173 -3.92 3.59 11.62
N ALA A 174 -4.39 3.15 10.46
CA ALA A 174 -5.45 2.14 10.35
C ALA A 174 -5.02 0.68 10.60
N TYR A 175 -3.74 0.40 10.79
CA TYR A 175 -3.23 -0.97 10.97
C TYR A 175 -2.86 -1.32 12.41
N GLY A 176 -2.64 -0.32 13.26
CA GLY A 176 -2.06 -0.54 14.59
C GLY A 176 -0.62 -1.07 14.51
N GLY A 177 0.06 -1.15 15.65
CA GLY A 177 1.40 -1.71 15.74
C GLY A 177 1.38 -3.11 16.35
N GLY A 178 2.21 -4.06 15.90
CA GLY A 178 2.52 -5.29 16.64
C GLY A 178 3.23 -4.99 17.97
N PRO A 179 3.29 -5.94 18.92
CA PRO A 179 3.79 -5.67 20.28
C PRO A 179 5.24 -5.15 20.35
N SER A 180 6.06 -5.42 19.32
CA SER A 180 7.44 -4.95 19.19
C SER A 180 7.56 -3.55 18.57
N SER A 181 6.59 -3.10 17.78
CA SER A 181 6.65 -1.83 17.04
C SER A 181 6.81 -0.58 17.95
N PRO A 182 6.17 -0.52 19.13
CA PRO A 182 6.42 0.58 20.08
C PRO A 182 7.87 0.68 20.55
N TYR A 183 8.60 -0.43 20.67
CA TYR A 183 10.00 -0.40 21.12
C TYR A 183 10.89 0.26 20.06
N ALA A 184 10.76 -0.16 18.80
CA ALA A 184 11.47 0.47 17.67
C ALA A 184 11.15 1.97 17.53
N MET A 185 9.89 2.35 17.75
CA MET A 185 9.50 3.76 17.78
C MET A 185 10.19 4.50 18.93
N LEU A 186 10.13 3.96 20.15
CA LEU A 186 10.72 4.60 21.32
C LEU A 186 12.22 4.77 21.13
N ASP A 187 12.95 3.76 20.69
CA ASP A 187 14.41 3.83 20.52
C ASP A 187 14.87 4.93 19.56
N ASN A 188 13.99 5.34 18.65
CA ASN A 188 14.23 6.46 17.74
C ASN A 188 13.90 7.85 18.31
N LEU A 189 13.11 7.92 19.39
CA LEU A 189 12.77 9.18 20.05
C LEU A 189 13.90 9.63 20.98
N VAL A 190 15.07 9.96 20.46
CA VAL A 190 16.24 10.35 21.27
C VAL A 190 16.56 11.82 21.16
N ASN A 191 17.19 12.34 22.22
CA ASN A 191 17.62 13.72 22.33
C ASN A 191 18.78 14.04 21.38
N ASP A 192 19.71 13.10 21.26
CA ASP A 192 20.87 13.19 20.39
C ASP A 192 20.82 11.97 19.46
N ILE A 193 20.95 12.23 18.16
CA ILE A 193 20.64 11.28 17.10
C ILE A 193 21.82 11.14 16.14
N PRO A 194 22.21 9.91 15.77
CA PRO A 194 23.17 9.70 14.69
C PRO A 194 22.56 10.12 13.34
N VAL A 195 23.32 10.91 12.56
CA VAL A 195 22.93 11.36 11.22
C VAL A 195 24.09 11.18 10.25
N TYR A 196 23.77 11.00 8.96
CA TYR A 196 24.78 10.93 7.90
C TYR A 196 24.92 12.29 7.20
N ARG A 197 26.07 12.92 7.36
CA ARG A 197 26.40 14.24 6.79
C ARG A 197 27.85 14.26 6.36
N ASP A 198 28.11 14.88 5.21
CA ASP A 198 29.45 15.04 4.65
C ASP A 198 30.27 13.74 4.63
N GLY A 199 29.62 12.65 4.20
CA GLY A 199 30.26 11.34 4.05
C GLY A 199 30.52 10.56 5.34
N LYS A 200 30.07 11.07 6.51
CA LYS A 200 30.32 10.46 7.82
C LYS A 200 29.06 10.41 8.70
N VAL A 201 29.06 9.49 9.65
CA VAL A 201 28.07 9.50 10.74
C VAL A 201 28.55 10.42 11.84
N GLU A 202 27.71 11.37 12.25
CA GLU A 202 27.94 12.23 13.41
C GLU A 202 26.70 12.24 14.31
N VAL A 203 26.91 12.44 15.61
CA VAL A 203 25.81 12.56 16.57
C VAL A 203 25.49 14.04 16.75
N VAL A 204 24.25 14.41 16.48
CA VAL A 204 23.77 15.79 16.58
C VAL A 204 22.59 15.88 17.53
N ARG A 205 22.31 17.09 18.01
CA ARG A 205 21.04 17.35 18.71
C ARG A 205 19.88 17.09 17.75
N ASN A 206 18.89 16.31 18.18
CA ASN A 206 17.76 15.93 17.32
C ASN A 206 17.03 17.20 16.81
N PRO A 207 16.96 17.42 15.48
CA PRO A 207 16.41 18.63 14.88
C PRO A 207 14.88 18.56 14.81
N TRP A 208 14.22 18.58 15.97
CA TRP A 208 12.77 18.41 16.11
C TRP A 208 11.93 19.46 15.35
N ASN A 209 12.46 20.66 15.11
CA ASN A 209 11.72 21.79 14.54
C ASN A 209 12.64 22.71 13.72
N ASP A 210 13.19 22.17 12.65
CA ASP A 210 13.91 22.94 11.62
C ASP A 210 13.02 23.17 10.38
N GLU A 211 13.59 23.79 9.34
CA GLU A 211 12.93 24.07 8.06
C GLU A 211 12.40 22.81 7.34
N ASN A 212 12.95 21.64 7.66
CA ASN A 212 12.62 20.35 7.05
C ASN A 212 11.57 19.56 7.84
N SER A 213 11.09 20.10 8.96
CA SER A 213 10.12 19.44 9.82
C SER A 213 8.72 19.31 9.20
N GLY A 214 8.33 20.19 8.27
CA GLY A 214 7.03 20.14 7.59
C GLY A 214 7.11 19.49 6.21
N PHE A 215 6.23 18.51 5.92
CA PHE A 215 6.12 17.91 4.58
C PHE A 215 4.67 17.70 4.15
N ARG A 216 4.34 18.02 2.90
CA ARG A 216 3.00 17.80 2.34
C ARG A 216 2.97 16.50 1.54
N PHE A 217 2.41 15.46 2.15
CA PHE A 217 2.17 14.17 1.51
C PHE A 217 1.00 14.22 0.52
N PHE A 218 0.97 13.30 -0.43
CA PHE A 218 -0.11 13.21 -1.41
C PHE A 218 -1.43 12.91 -0.71
N GLY A 219 -2.50 13.55 -1.18
CA GLY A 219 -3.81 13.41 -0.57
C GLY A 219 -4.01 14.13 0.76
N LYS A 220 -2.97 14.76 1.32
CA LYS A 220 -3.06 15.57 2.55
C LYS A 220 -3.20 17.06 2.21
N LYS A 221 -4.24 17.68 2.77
CA LYS A 221 -4.52 19.12 2.58
C LYS A 221 -3.48 20.04 3.19
N LYS A 222 -2.88 19.62 4.30
CA LYS A 222 -1.91 20.40 5.08
C LYS A 222 -0.60 19.63 5.17
N SER A 223 0.50 20.38 5.30
CA SER A 223 1.78 19.79 5.65
C SER A 223 1.67 19.13 7.02
N LEU A 224 2.21 17.92 7.13
CA LEU A 224 2.32 17.18 8.38
C LEU A 224 3.72 17.43 8.97
N THR A 225 3.80 17.46 10.29
CA THR A 225 5.09 17.51 10.98
C THR A 225 5.70 16.12 10.98
N THR A 226 6.96 16.06 10.55
CA THR A 226 7.79 14.86 10.48
C THR A 226 8.90 14.95 11.53
N VAL A 227 9.30 13.79 12.03
CA VAL A 227 10.28 13.62 13.09
C VAL A 227 11.51 12.89 12.53
N PRO A 228 12.73 13.39 12.77
CA PRO A 228 13.96 12.68 12.44
C PRO A 228 14.10 11.39 13.23
N TYR A 229 14.58 10.34 12.57
CA TYR A 229 14.94 9.07 13.22
C TYR A 229 16.18 8.48 12.56
N SER A 230 16.89 7.61 13.28
CA SER A 230 18.17 7.06 12.82
C SER A 230 17.91 5.72 12.16
N THR A 231 18.34 5.55 10.89
CA THR A 231 18.20 4.27 10.17
C THR A 231 19.52 3.54 10.05
N PRO A 232 19.51 2.20 9.87
CA PRO A 232 20.69 1.42 9.52
C PRO A 232 21.49 1.94 8.31
N GLU A 233 20.80 2.53 7.34
CA GLU A 233 21.35 3.05 6.06
C GLU A 233 22.50 4.04 6.29
N ILE A 234 22.47 4.84 7.37
CA ILE A 234 23.52 5.82 7.65
C ILE A 234 24.88 5.15 7.85
N TYR A 235 24.90 3.93 8.37
CA TYR A 235 26.14 3.19 8.65
C TYR A 235 26.66 2.48 7.40
N SER A 236 25.78 1.90 6.57
CA SER A 236 26.20 1.34 5.28
C SER A 236 26.73 2.44 4.35
N LEU A 237 26.07 3.60 4.29
CA LEU A 237 26.54 4.78 3.55
C LEU A 237 27.91 5.29 4.03
N SER A 238 28.17 5.25 5.33
CA SER A 238 29.48 5.69 5.87
C SER A 238 30.61 4.66 5.69
N SER A 239 30.26 3.41 5.32
CA SER A 239 31.22 2.32 5.24
C SER A 239 32.24 2.53 4.13
N GLU A 240 33.45 2.01 4.32
CA GLU A 240 34.49 2.03 3.29
C GLU A 240 34.04 1.32 2.01
N ARG A 241 33.26 0.23 2.13
CA ARG A 241 32.70 -0.52 0.99
C ARG A 241 31.77 0.32 0.13
N TYR A 242 31.00 1.24 0.72
CA TYR A 242 30.18 2.17 -0.06
C TYR A 242 31.04 3.27 -0.68
N ARG A 243 31.96 3.85 0.10
CA ARG A 243 32.82 4.97 -0.33
C ARG A 243 33.85 4.59 -1.41
N SER A 244 34.30 3.35 -1.46
CA SER A 244 35.19 2.85 -2.51
C SER A 244 34.48 2.56 -3.83
N GLY A 245 33.14 2.50 -3.81
CA GLY A 245 32.30 2.41 -5.00
C GLY A 245 31.96 3.76 -5.61
N ARG A 246 30.83 3.84 -6.32
CA ARG A 246 30.31 5.08 -6.90
C ARG A 246 29.41 5.79 -5.88
N ALA A 247 30.00 6.32 -4.80
CA ALA A 247 29.27 6.99 -3.74
C ALA A 247 28.60 8.29 -4.24
N CYS A 248 27.28 8.27 -4.39
CA CYS A 248 26.49 9.43 -4.84
C CYS A 248 25.86 10.22 -3.68
N VAL A 249 25.75 9.63 -2.49
CA VAL A 249 25.08 10.23 -1.33
C VAL A 249 26.13 10.82 -0.38
N ASN A 250 26.15 12.15 -0.27
CA ASN A 250 26.99 12.89 0.68
C ASN A 250 26.25 13.18 1.99
N THR A 251 24.96 13.51 1.92
CA THR A 251 24.11 13.80 3.08
C THR A 251 22.76 13.14 2.91
N TYR A 252 22.26 12.53 3.99
CA TYR A 252 20.97 11.85 3.99
C TYR A 252 20.15 12.22 5.22
N ASP A 253 18.91 12.69 5.00
CA ASP A 253 17.97 13.04 6.06
C ASP A 253 16.66 12.30 5.86
N ILE A 254 16.34 11.44 6.83
CA ILE A 254 15.14 10.63 6.84
C ILE A 254 14.26 11.01 8.01
N ARG A 255 12.95 11.18 7.73
CA ARG A 255 11.96 11.59 8.72
C ARG A 255 10.65 10.87 8.50
N CYS A 256 9.95 10.57 9.59
CA CYS A 256 8.64 9.94 9.54
C CYS A 256 7.58 10.80 10.23
N THR A 257 6.33 10.63 9.84
CA THR A 257 5.17 11.09 10.61
C THR A 257 4.26 9.92 10.87
N MET A 258 3.76 9.86 12.11
CA MET A 258 2.68 8.97 12.50
C MET A 258 1.46 9.84 12.73
N GLU A 259 0.44 9.65 11.90
CA GLU A 259 -0.75 10.48 12.01
C GLU A 259 -1.38 10.34 13.40
N GLY A 260 -1.84 11.45 13.97
CA GLY A 260 -2.40 11.47 15.32
C GLY A 260 -1.38 11.36 16.46
N PHE A 261 -0.06 11.23 16.21
CA PHE A 261 0.96 11.30 17.25
C PHE A 261 1.61 12.70 17.31
N PRO A 262 1.37 13.49 18.38
CA PRO A 262 1.90 14.85 18.45
C PRO A 262 3.42 14.88 18.66
N VAL A 263 4.12 15.73 17.90
CA VAL A 263 5.60 15.88 18.01
C VAL A 263 6.04 16.41 19.37
N TYR A 264 5.23 17.21 20.07
CA TYR A 264 5.58 17.61 21.44
C TYR A 264 5.65 16.40 22.38
N LEU A 265 4.81 15.37 22.17
CA LEU A 265 4.81 14.15 22.96
C LEU A 265 6.06 13.32 22.66
N ALA A 266 6.46 13.22 21.39
CA ALA A 266 7.75 12.65 20.98
C ALA A 266 8.93 13.29 21.74
N ARG A 267 8.96 14.63 21.76
CA ARG A 267 10.00 15.41 22.44
C ARG A 267 10.01 15.18 23.94
N MET A 268 8.85 15.20 24.59
CA MET A 268 8.74 14.92 26.03
C MET A 268 9.26 13.53 26.37
N ILE A 269 8.91 12.54 25.55
CA ILE A 269 9.36 11.16 25.74
C ILE A 269 10.87 11.02 25.52
N ALA A 270 11.47 11.80 24.62
CA ALA A 270 12.92 11.85 24.42
C ALA A 270 13.72 12.39 25.61
N LEU A 271 13.08 13.16 26.50
CA LEU A 271 13.70 13.66 27.73
C LEU A 271 13.72 12.63 28.87
N ILE A 272 12.96 11.54 28.75
CA ILE A 272 12.83 10.54 29.82
C ILE A 272 13.95 9.50 29.70
N ASN A 273 14.66 9.22 30.81
CA ASN A 273 15.68 8.17 30.86
C ASN A 273 15.03 6.77 30.85
N ARG A 274 15.24 5.99 29.77
CA ARG A 274 14.47 4.77 29.47
C ARG A 274 15.13 3.47 29.92
N LYS A 275 15.67 3.40 31.14
CA LYS A 275 16.26 2.16 31.65
C LYS A 275 15.23 1.26 32.35
N GLY A 276 15.29 -0.04 32.06
CA GLY A 276 14.54 -1.09 32.75
C GLY A 276 13.03 -1.07 32.50
N ARG A 277 12.25 -1.45 33.53
CA ARG A 277 10.78 -1.71 33.46
C ARG A 277 9.94 -0.52 32.97
N PHE A 278 10.50 0.69 32.96
CA PHE A 278 9.79 1.88 32.48
C PHE A 278 9.61 1.88 30.95
N SER A 279 10.55 1.30 30.20
CA SER A 279 10.42 1.14 28.75
C SER A 279 9.24 0.23 28.39
N ASP A 280 9.09 -0.88 29.11
CA ASP A 280 7.99 -1.84 28.90
C ASP A 280 6.61 -1.21 29.19
N VAL A 281 6.53 -0.39 30.25
CA VAL A 281 5.29 0.34 30.58
C VAL A 281 4.93 1.32 29.47
N LEU A 282 5.91 2.10 28.99
CA LEU A 282 5.67 3.07 27.94
C LEU A 282 5.30 2.38 26.63
N ALA A 283 6.03 1.33 26.23
CA ALA A 283 5.70 0.50 25.06
C ALA A 283 4.29 -0.08 25.15
N SER A 284 3.86 -0.55 26.33
CA SER A 284 2.48 -1.02 26.56
C SER A 284 1.43 0.08 26.39
N VAL A 285 1.71 1.29 26.87
CA VAL A 285 0.82 2.46 26.68
C VAL A 285 0.72 2.83 25.21
N PHE A 286 1.84 2.86 24.49
CA PHE A 286 1.90 3.09 23.05
C PHE A 286 1.12 2.04 22.26
N TYR A 287 1.33 0.76 22.57
CA TYR A 287 0.60 -0.35 21.97
C TYR A 287 -0.91 -0.19 22.14
N LYS A 288 -1.38 0.04 23.38
CA LYS A 288 -2.81 0.27 23.68
C LYS A 288 -3.35 1.54 23.02
N SER A 289 -2.55 2.59 22.89
CA SER A 289 -2.94 3.81 22.19
C SER A 289 -3.07 3.58 20.68
N GLY A 290 -2.10 2.91 20.07
CA GLY A 290 -2.12 2.53 18.65
C GLY A 290 -3.33 1.66 18.31
N LEU A 291 -3.66 0.69 19.16
CA LEU A 291 -4.88 -0.13 19.01
C LEU A 291 -6.17 0.70 19.07
N ARG A 292 -6.23 1.75 19.91
CA ARG A 292 -7.37 2.67 19.96
C ARG A 292 -7.46 3.54 18.71
N CYS A 293 -6.34 4.08 18.24
CA CYS A 293 -6.29 4.87 17.02
C CYS A 293 -6.73 4.05 15.80
N ARG A 294 -6.32 2.79 15.70
CA ARG A 294 -6.71 1.85 14.63
C ARG A 294 -8.23 1.74 14.44
N ASN A 295 -8.97 1.72 15.53
CA ASN A 295 -10.42 1.54 15.51
C ASN A 295 -11.18 2.87 15.27
N SER A 296 -10.47 3.99 15.10
CA SER A 296 -11.08 5.28 14.79
C SER A 296 -11.65 5.29 13.36
N PRO A 297 -12.86 5.83 13.15
CA PRO A 297 -13.40 6.08 11.80
C PRO A 297 -12.53 7.03 10.95
N LYS A 298 -11.63 7.79 11.59
CA LYS A 298 -10.70 8.72 10.95
C LYS A 298 -9.30 8.14 10.73
N ALA A 299 -9.08 6.86 11.05
CA ALA A 299 -7.78 6.23 10.93
C ALA A 299 -7.41 6.07 9.44
N ASP A 300 -6.52 6.92 8.96
CA ASP A 300 -6.06 6.90 7.58
C ASP A 300 -5.16 5.66 7.35
N PRO A 301 -5.48 4.78 6.38
CA PRO A 301 -4.66 3.61 6.07
C PRO A 301 -3.49 3.91 5.14
N ASP A 302 -3.39 5.11 4.58
CA ASP A 302 -2.39 5.38 3.54
C ASP A 302 -0.96 5.37 4.10
N ASN A 303 -0.07 4.63 3.44
CA ASN A 303 1.36 4.70 3.66
C ASN A 303 2.06 5.31 2.44
N GLN A 304 3.02 6.20 2.70
CA GLN A 304 3.79 6.89 1.67
C GLN A 304 5.27 6.91 2.01
N ILE A 305 6.12 6.63 1.02
CA ILE A 305 7.56 6.90 1.07
C ILE A 305 7.88 7.83 -0.08
N VAL A 306 8.45 8.99 0.21
CA VAL A 306 8.89 9.96 -0.80
C VAL A 306 10.38 10.18 -0.66
N VAL A 307 11.11 10.02 -1.76
CA VAL A 307 12.57 10.19 -1.80
C VAL A 307 12.93 11.20 -2.87
N TYR A 308 13.73 12.21 -2.52
CA TYR A 308 14.06 13.32 -3.41
C TYR A 308 15.45 13.92 -3.14
N PRO A 309 16.10 14.50 -4.17
CA PRO A 309 17.38 15.20 -4.04
C PRO A 309 17.20 16.69 -3.67
N ASP A 310 18.24 17.28 -3.09
CA ASP A 310 18.49 18.73 -2.97
C ASP A 310 17.28 19.59 -2.52
N ASP A 311 16.49 19.08 -1.60
CA ASP A 311 15.28 19.77 -1.10
C ASP A 311 14.26 20.10 -2.21
N CYS A 312 14.26 19.32 -3.30
CA CYS A 312 13.43 19.44 -4.50
C CYS A 312 12.47 18.22 -4.66
N PRO A 313 11.37 18.12 -3.90
CA PRO A 313 10.46 16.97 -3.94
C PRO A 313 9.91 16.62 -5.33
N GLU A 314 9.76 17.60 -6.21
CA GLU A 314 9.29 17.42 -7.59
C GLU A 314 10.23 16.63 -8.48
N LYS A 315 11.52 16.52 -8.13
CA LYS A 315 12.49 15.65 -8.80
C LYS A 315 12.51 14.23 -8.22
N GLY A 316 11.71 13.97 -7.20
CA GLY A 316 11.71 12.71 -6.48
C GLY A 316 10.82 11.64 -7.06
N ILE A 317 10.80 10.51 -6.35
CA ILE A 317 9.90 9.38 -6.55
C ILE A 317 9.07 9.15 -5.30
N VAL A 318 7.90 8.54 -5.48
CA VAL A 318 6.96 8.25 -4.41
C VAL A 318 6.44 6.82 -4.55
N LEU A 319 6.34 6.13 -3.44
CA LEU A 319 5.59 4.89 -3.26
C LEU A 319 4.37 5.21 -2.40
N PHE A 320 3.17 4.84 -2.83
CA PHE A 320 1.92 5.26 -2.17
C PHE A 320 0.75 4.30 -2.39
N GLY A 321 0.12 3.84 -1.30
CA GLY A 321 -1.21 3.24 -1.34
C GLY A 321 -1.75 2.82 0.03
N ASP A 322 -2.94 2.20 -0.01
CA ASP A 322 -3.65 1.56 1.11
C ASP A 322 -3.02 0.20 1.44
N VAL A 323 -1.77 0.23 1.86
CA VAL A 323 -0.96 -0.93 2.26
C VAL A 323 -0.33 -0.64 3.61
N SER A 324 -0.21 -1.63 4.48
CA SER A 324 0.40 -1.42 5.80
C SER A 324 1.93 -1.36 5.71
N SER A 325 2.57 -0.82 6.76
CA SER A 325 4.03 -0.91 6.90
C SER A 325 4.52 -2.36 6.99
N TYR A 326 3.68 -3.27 7.50
CA TYR A 326 3.97 -4.71 7.57
C TYR A 326 3.93 -5.37 6.20
N ASP A 327 2.97 -4.99 5.35
CA ASP A 327 2.89 -5.45 3.96
C ASP A 327 4.12 -4.99 3.19
N LEU A 328 4.52 -3.72 3.33
CA LEU A 328 5.72 -3.17 2.69
C LEU A 328 7.00 -3.88 3.16
N THR A 329 7.11 -4.13 4.47
CA THR A 329 8.26 -4.82 5.05
C THR A 329 8.34 -6.28 4.58
N ALA A 330 7.21 -6.99 4.59
CA ALA A 330 7.14 -8.36 4.09
C ALA A 330 7.41 -8.45 2.59
N ALA A 331 6.87 -7.51 1.81
CA ALA A 331 7.08 -7.45 0.36
C ALA A 331 8.57 -7.31 0.01
N MET A 332 9.31 -6.48 0.73
CA MET A 332 10.76 -6.36 0.55
C MET A 332 11.49 -7.66 0.90
N ALA A 333 11.27 -8.20 2.10
CA ALA A 333 11.94 -9.42 2.55
C ALA A 333 11.68 -10.59 1.60
N VAL A 334 10.44 -10.76 1.15
CA VAL A 334 10.05 -11.80 0.21
C VAL A 334 10.60 -11.52 -1.19
N SER A 335 10.68 -10.27 -1.64
CA SER A 335 11.30 -9.95 -2.95
C SER A 335 12.79 -10.29 -2.98
N VAL A 336 13.50 -10.09 -1.86
CA VAL A 336 14.88 -10.56 -1.72
C VAL A 336 14.93 -12.09 -1.71
N ALA A 337 14.01 -12.75 -0.98
CA ALA A 337 13.92 -14.21 -0.97
C ALA A 337 13.64 -14.79 -2.38
N ASP A 338 12.77 -14.15 -3.17
CA ASP A 338 12.50 -14.52 -4.56
C ASP A 338 13.81 -14.50 -5.37
N CYS A 339 14.64 -13.47 -5.19
CA CYS A 339 15.94 -13.35 -5.84
C CYS A 339 16.94 -14.40 -5.36
N VAL A 340 16.98 -14.72 -4.06
CA VAL A 340 17.83 -15.80 -3.53
C VAL A 340 17.39 -17.16 -4.10
N ILE A 341 16.09 -17.48 -4.04
CA ILE A 341 15.51 -18.74 -4.54
C ILE A 341 15.77 -18.92 -6.04
N SER A 342 15.66 -17.84 -6.82
CA SER A 342 15.89 -17.85 -8.27
C SER A 342 17.35 -17.69 -8.68
N GLY A 343 18.29 -17.55 -7.72
CA GLY A 343 19.71 -17.38 -8.02
C GLY A 343 20.04 -16.08 -8.76
N ARG A 344 19.25 -15.01 -8.53
CA ARG A 344 19.41 -13.69 -9.19
C ARG A 344 20.21 -12.68 -8.37
N LEU A 345 20.77 -13.08 -7.22
CA LEU A 345 21.67 -12.26 -6.41
C LEU A 345 23.12 -12.68 -6.65
N ASN A 346 23.98 -11.70 -6.96
CA ASN A 346 25.37 -11.91 -7.37
C ASN A 346 26.38 -11.73 -6.22
N GLU A 347 25.91 -11.49 -5.01
CA GLU A 347 26.75 -11.21 -3.87
C GLU A 347 27.56 -12.43 -3.43
N GLU A 348 28.87 -12.25 -3.24
CA GLU A 348 29.73 -13.23 -2.57
C GLU A 348 29.36 -13.36 -1.08
N PRO A 349 29.75 -14.44 -0.38
CA PRO A 349 29.57 -14.54 1.07
C PRO A 349 30.01 -13.28 1.84
N GLY A 350 29.16 -12.84 2.76
CA GLY A 350 29.33 -11.58 3.50
C GLY A 350 28.01 -10.93 3.88
N VAL A 351 28.11 -9.74 4.47
CA VAL A 351 26.95 -8.92 4.90
C VAL A 351 26.64 -7.81 3.88
N TYR A 352 25.37 -7.65 3.53
CA TYR A 352 24.88 -6.68 2.56
C TYR A 352 23.61 -5.98 3.05
N MET A 353 23.66 -4.66 3.08
CA MET A 353 22.48 -3.79 3.07
C MET A 353 22.21 -3.35 1.63
N VAL A 354 21.07 -2.73 1.35
CA VAL A 354 20.67 -2.37 -0.03
C VAL A 354 21.70 -1.47 -0.72
N GLU A 355 22.33 -0.55 0.01
CA GLU A 355 23.36 0.35 -0.51
C GLU A 355 24.64 -0.39 -0.92
N LEU A 356 24.84 -1.60 -0.41
CA LEU A 356 26.02 -2.44 -0.66
C LEU A 356 25.77 -3.55 -1.68
N LEU A 357 24.55 -3.69 -2.20
CA LEU A 357 24.23 -4.65 -3.26
C LEU A 357 24.88 -4.23 -4.58
N SER A 358 25.16 -5.20 -5.45
CA SER A 358 25.47 -4.93 -6.86
C SER A 358 24.29 -4.27 -7.58
N ALA A 359 24.54 -3.59 -8.69
CA ALA A 359 23.51 -2.91 -9.47
C ALA A 359 22.50 -3.92 -10.04
N GLU A 360 23.00 -5.08 -10.47
CA GLU A 360 22.22 -6.20 -10.99
C GLU A 360 21.29 -6.77 -9.91
N SER A 361 21.81 -7.03 -8.70
CA SER A 361 20.99 -7.51 -7.58
C SER A 361 19.93 -6.50 -7.15
N ALA A 362 20.28 -5.21 -7.06
CA ALA A 362 19.30 -4.18 -6.73
C ALA A 362 18.21 -4.07 -7.79
N ALA A 363 18.55 -4.16 -9.08
CA ALA A 363 17.57 -4.20 -10.16
C ALA A 363 16.68 -5.45 -10.08
N ALA A 364 17.24 -6.61 -9.75
CA ALA A 364 16.50 -7.86 -9.60
C ALA A 364 15.48 -7.79 -8.44
N VAL A 365 15.87 -7.18 -7.31
CA VAL A 365 14.99 -6.96 -6.15
C VAL A 365 13.89 -5.95 -6.49
N LYS A 366 14.22 -4.85 -7.19
CA LYS A 366 13.22 -3.88 -7.70
C LYS A 366 12.20 -4.55 -8.62
N GLU A 367 12.66 -5.40 -9.53
CA GLU A 367 11.79 -6.16 -10.42
C GLU A 367 10.87 -7.12 -9.65
N ALA A 368 11.41 -7.82 -8.64
CA ALA A 368 10.62 -8.70 -7.77
C ALA A 368 9.54 -7.93 -6.99
N LEU A 369 9.87 -6.77 -6.42
CA LEU A 369 8.91 -5.88 -5.78
C LEU A 369 7.80 -5.45 -6.75
N ARG A 370 8.17 -5.05 -7.97
CA ARG A 370 7.20 -4.65 -9.00
C ARG A 370 6.26 -5.80 -9.38
N LYS A 371 6.76 -7.04 -9.50
CA LYS A 371 5.93 -8.24 -9.74
C LYS A 371 4.94 -8.50 -8.61
N ARG A 372 5.27 -8.07 -7.40
CA ARG A 372 4.38 -8.11 -6.22
C ARG A 372 3.47 -6.89 -6.10
N ASN A 373 3.42 -6.04 -7.14
CA ASN A 373 2.66 -4.80 -7.19
C ASN A 373 3.13 -3.70 -6.20
N PHE A 374 4.39 -3.78 -5.79
CA PHE A 374 5.07 -2.75 -5.00
C PHE A 374 6.04 -1.97 -5.88
N PHE A 375 5.65 -0.77 -6.29
CA PHE A 375 6.46 0.08 -7.14
C PHE A 375 6.19 1.57 -6.89
N TRP A 376 7.17 2.38 -7.24
CA TRP A 376 7.08 3.84 -7.16
C TRP A 376 6.89 4.47 -8.53
N LYS A 377 6.41 5.72 -8.50
CA LYS A 377 6.27 6.60 -9.66
C LYS A 377 7.07 7.88 -9.43
N SER A 378 7.41 8.59 -10.50
CA SER A 378 7.97 9.94 -10.35
C SER A 378 6.92 10.90 -9.79
N VAL A 379 7.34 11.87 -8.98
CA VAL A 379 6.41 12.88 -8.43
C VAL A 379 5.74 13.69 -9.55
N GLN A 380 6.42 13.90 -10.69
CA GLN A 380 5.87 14.59 -11.85
C GLN A 380 4.74 13.80 -12.51
N GLU A 381 4.92 12.48 -12.67
CA GLU A 381 3.88 11.59 -13.20
C GLU A 381 2.63 11.58 -12.30
N VAL A 382 2.82 11.52 -10.98
CA VAL A 382 1.69 11.54 -10.02
C VAL A 382 0.93 12.86 -10.08
N LYS A 383 1.62 13.98 -10.28
CA LYS A 383 0.98 15.30 -10.42
C LYS A 383 0.24 15.47 -11.76
N SER A 384 0.66 14.77 -12.82
CA SER A 384 0.01 14.86 -14.14
C SER A 384 -1.21 13.95 -14.27
N ARG A 385 -1.24 12.82 -13.54
CA ARG A 385 -2.37 11.89 -13.52
C ARG A 385 -3.45 12.35 -12.53
N LYS A 386 -4.70 12.38 -12.98
CA LYS A 386 -5.85 12.67 -12.12
C LYS A 386 -6.04 11.54 -11.09
N PHE A 387 -6.29 11.89 -9.84
CA PHE A 387 -6.67 10.97 -8.75
C PHE A 387 -5.61 9.94 -8.29
N ASP A 388 -4.34 10.12 -8.66
CA ASP A 388 -3.23 9.37 -8.03
C ASP A 388 -2.98 9.81 -6.57
N GLU A 389 -3.84 10.69 -6.04
CA GLU A 389 -3.95 11.06 -4.62
C GLU A 389 -4.54 9.97 -3.71
N TRP A 390 -4.99 8.84 -4.28
CA TRP A 390 -5.44 7.62 -3.58
C TRP A 390 -4.36 6.52 -3.52
N GLY A 391 -3.23 6.73 -4.20
CA GLY A 391 -2.20 5.71 -4.35
C GLY A 391 -2.61 4.58 -5.30
N TRP A 392 -1.68 3.67 -5.57
CA TRP A 392 -1.82 2.64 -6.61
C TRP A 392 -1.38 1.24 -6.16
N LEU A 393 -0.80 1.12 -4.96
CA LEU A 393 -0.35 -0.17 -4.44
C LEU A 393 -1.54 -1.07 -4.11
N GLU A 394 -1.33 -2.38 -4.27
CA GLU A 394 -2.27 -3.43 -3.84
C GLU A 394 -1.55 -4.31 -2.83
N ARG A 395 -2.25 -4.71 -1.77
CA ARG A 395 -1.66 -5.59 -0.74
C ARG A 395 -1.33 -6.97 -1.30
N ASP A 396 -2.17 -7.52 -2.17
CA ASP A 396 -2.00 -8.86 -2.71
C ASP A 396 -2.58 -8.93 -4.11
N ALA A 397 -1.69 -8.89 -5.11
CA ALA A 397 -2.04 -9.03 -6.52
C ALA A 397 -1.61 -10.39 -7.08
N SER A 398 -1.48 -11.41 -6.22
CA SER A 398 -1.14 -12.77 -6.69
C SER A 398 -2.26 -13.41 -7.51
N ARG A 399 -3.52 -13.06 -7.19
CA ARG A 399 -4.71 -13.49 -7.92
C ARG A 399 -5.74 -12.37 -7.98
N VAL A 400 -6.73 -12.50 -8.84
CA VAL A 400 -7.81 -11.50 -8.97
C VAL A 400 -8.65 -11.43 -7.69
N GLU A 401 -8.87 -12.59 -7.05
CA GLU A 401 -9.71 -12.70 -5.86
C GLU A 401 -9.07 -12.07 -4.60
N THR A 402 -7.78 -11.76 -4.65
CA THR A 402 -7.06 -11.11 -3.55
C THR A 402 -6.99 -9.59 -3.70
N LEU A 403 -7.42 -9.05 -4.84
CA LEU A 403 -7.43 -7.60 -5.10
C LEU A 403 -8.38 -6.88 -4.15
N ARG A 404 -8.09 -5.59 -3.90
CA ARG A 404 -8.94 -4.76 -3.03
C ARG A 404 -10.40 -4.80 -3.49
N HIS A 405 -11.31 -4.91 -2.52
CA HIS A 405 -12.76 -4.85 -2.72
C HIS A 405 -13.33 -5.90 -3.71
N PHE A 406 -12.59 -6.99 -3.96
CA PHE A 406 -13.12 -8.09 -4.76
C PHE A 406 -14.42 -8.63 -4.15
N CYS A 407 -15.46 -8.79 -4.97
CA CYS A 407 -16.81 -9.19 -4.54
C CYS A 407 -17.48 -8.20 -3.55
N GLU A 408 -17.06 -6.94 -3.55
CA GLU A 408 -17.73 -5.85 -2.83
C GLU A 408 -18.40 -4.87 -3.81
N ASN A 409 -19.26 -3.98 -3.29
CA ASN A 409 -19.77 -2.80 -3.98
C ASN A 409 -19.67 -1.57 -3.05
N TRP A 410 -20.02 -0.40 -3.58
CA TRP A 410 -19.95 0.88 -2.87
C TRP A 410 -20.63 0.90 -1.49
N TYR A 411 -21.71 0.15 -1.30
CA TYR A 411 -22.48 0.10 -0.05
C TYR A 411 -22.10 -1.06 0.87
N THR A 412 -21.18 -1.92 0.45
CA THR A 412 -20.70 -3.05 1.27
C THR A 412 -19.27 -2.88 1.72
N VAL A 413 -18.48 -2.09 0.99
CA VAL A 413 -17.10 -1.76 1.34
C VAL A 413 -17.04 -0.79 2.53
N LYS A 414 -15.97 -0.88 3.32
CA LYS A 414 -15.64 0.15 4.31
C LYS A 414 -15.02 1.37 3.60
N ILE A 415 -15.81 2.43 3.46
CA ILE A 415 -15.39 3.68 2.80
C ILE A 415 -14.15 4.30 3.46
N HIS A 416 -13.22 4.77 2.61
CA HIS A 416 -12.02 5.47 3.04
C HIS A 416 -12.34 6.72 3.89
N PRO A 417 -11.65 6.97 5.01
CA PRO A 417 -11.91 8.14 5.87
C PRO A 417 -11.82 9.49 5.16
N ARG A 418 -10.91 9.60 4.17
CA ARG A 418 -10.73 10.80 3.34
C ARG A 418 -11.87 11.03 2.33
N MET A 419 -12.73 10.05 2.06
CA MET A 419 -13.72 10.10 0.98
C MET A 419 -14.65 11.31 1.09
N SER A 420 -15.22 11.53 2.27
CA SER A 420 -16.11 12.67 2.53
C SER A 420 -15.44 14.02 2.26
N SER A 421 -14.15 14.16 2.59
CA SER A 421 -13.39 15.38 2.32
C SER A 421 -13.19 15.58 0.82
N VAL A 422 -12.88 14.53 0.07
CA VAL A 422 -12.67 14.59 -1.38
C VAL A 422 -13.97 14.95 -2.09
N GLN A 423 -15.08 14.28 -1.76
CA GLN A 423 -16.41 14.60 -2.28
C GLN A 423 -16.79 16.07 -2.01
N THR A 424 -16.47 16.56 -0.82
CA THR A 424 -16.70 17.95 -0.43
C THR A 424 -15.88 18.92 -1.28
N ASP A 425 -14.61 18.62 -1.55
CA ASP A 425 -13.75 19.48 -2.39
C ASP A 425 -14.21 19.49 -3.86
N ILE A 426 -14.64 18.34 -4.39
CA ILE A 426 -15.21 18.24 -5.73
C ILE A 426 -16.50 19.07 -5.82
N LEU A 427 -17.39 18.97 -4.84
CA LEU A 427 -18.60 19.79 -4.78
C LEU A 427 -18.25 21.28 -4.76
N TYR A 428 -17.35 21.72 -3.88
CA TYR A 428 -17.02 23.15 -3.74
C TYR A 428 -16.27 23.74 -4.93
N SER A 429 -15.50 22.93 -5.66
CA SER A 429 -14.77 23.35 -6.86
C SER A 429 -15.60 23.24 -8.15
N SER A 430 -16.72 22.49 -8.12
CA SER A 430 -17.59 22.25 -9.27
C SER A 430 -18.17 23.53 -9.89
N GLU A 431 -18.42 23.48 -11.19
CA GLU A 431 -19.16 24.53 -11.90
C GLU A 431 -20.58 24.68 -11.33
N LEU A 432 -21.21 23.57 -10.92
CA LEU A 432 -22.51 23.55 -10.26
C LEU A 432 -22.55 24.49 -9.06
N TRP A 433 -21.64 24.29 -8.11
CA TRP A 433 -21.61 25.09 -6.89
C TRP A 433 -21.28 26.55 -7.17
N ARG A 434 -20.37 26.81 -8.12
CA ARG A 434 -20.03 28.17 -8.58
C ARG A 434 -21.25 28.91 -9.15
N LYS A 435 -22.08 28.23 -9.96
CA LYS A 435 -23.32 28.82 -10.52
C LYS A 435 -24.40 29.02 -9.48
N ILE A 436 -24.56 28.09 -8.53
CA ILE A 436 -25.48 28.29 -7.40
C ILE A 436 -25.05 29.49 -6.54
N ARG A 437 -23.75 29.62 -6.24
CA ARG A 437 -23.23 30.76 -5.45
C ARG A 437 -23.31 32.10 -6.18
N SER A 438 -23.07 32.14 -7.48
CA SER A 438 -23.17 33.39 -8.25
C SER A 438 -24.61 33.83 -8.51
N SER A 439 -25.56 32.90 -8.51
CA SER A 439 -26.99 33.21 -8.68
C SER A 439 -27.72 33.55 -7.36
N CYS A 440 -27.02 33.56 -6.23
CA CYS A 440 -27.56 33.80 -4.89
C CYS A 440 -26.71 34.79 -4.09
N SER A 441 -27.32 35.55 -3.18
CA SER A 441 -26.58 36.21 -2.11
C SER A 441 -26.03 35.17 -1.11
N PHE A 442 -25.13 35.58 -0.22
CA PHE A 442 -24.63 34.71 0.86
C PHE A 442 -25.77 34.04 1.65
N PHE A 443 -26.76 34.84 2.09
CA PHE A 443 -27.97 34.32 2.76
C PHE A 443 -28.80 33.40 1.86
N GLY A 444 -28.88 33.70 0.56
CA GLY A 444 -29.52 32.83 -0.42
C GLY A 444 -28.85 31.46 -0.56
N THR A 445 -27.52 31.40 -0.51
CA THR A 445 -26.77 30.13 -0.51
C THR A 445 -27.00 29.34 0.78
N CYS A 446 -27.02 29.99 1.94
CA CYS A 446 -27.36 29.34 3.21
C CYS A 446 -28.79 28.77 3.19
N LEU A 447 -29.74 29.55 2.67
CA LEU A 447 -31.13 29.10 2.53
C LEU A 447 -31.25 27.94 1.53
N PHE A 448 -30.49 27.97 0.43
CA PHE A 448 -30.43 26.84 -0.51
C PHE A 448 -29.99 25.56 0.20
N ALA A 449 -28.90 25.59 0.96
CA ALA A 449 -28.42 24.43 1.72
C ALA A 449 -29.46 23.94 2.73
N ALA A 450 -30.13 24.83 3.46
CA ALA A 450 -31.19 24.46 4.39
C ALA A 450 -32.38 23.80 3.67
N ARG A 451 -32.77 24.31 2.49
CA ARG A 451 -33.83 23.71 1.66
C ARG A 451 -33.43 22.31 1.16
N VAL A 452 -32.16 22.10 0.79
CA VAL A 452 -31.65 20.76 0.43
C VAL A 452 -31.83 19.80 1.59
N LEU A 453 -31.44 20.17 2.81
CA LEU A 453 -31.60 19.32 4.00
C LEU A 453 -33.07 18.99 4.29
N PHE A 454 -33.98 19.97 4.16
CA PHE A 454 -35.41 19.73 4.35
C PHE A 454 -35.98 18.77 3.29
N ARG A 455 -35.63 18.99 2.02
CA ARG A 455 -36.10 18.14 0.92
C ARG A 455 -35.51 16.74 0.97
N TRP A 456 -34.24 16.61 1.38
CA TRP A 456 -33.59 15.33 1.63
C TRP A 456 -34.34 14.51 2.67
N LYS A 457 -34.71 15.10 3.82
CA LYS A 457 -35.56 14.43 4.82
C LYS A 457 -36.91 13.98 4.26
N LYS A 458 -37.57 14.83 3.46
CA LYS A 458 -38.84 14.50 2.81
C LYS A 458 -38.69 13.32 1.84
N TYR A 459 -37.65 13.31 1.02
CA TYR A 459 -37.39 12.21 0.07
C TYR A 459 -36.99 10.93 0.77
N GLY A 460 -36.16 11.00 1.82
CA GLY A 460 -35.85 9.84 2.67
C GLY A 460 -37.10 9.24 3.32
N TYR A 461 -38.04 10.06 3.82
CA TYR A 461 -39.31 9.57 4.35
C TYR A 461 -40.20 8.90 3.29
N LYS A 462 -40.22 9.43 2.06
CA LYS A 462 -40.94 8.82 0.94
C LYS A 462 -40.40 7.43 0.62
N LEU A 463 -39.07 7.29 0.60
CA LEU A 463 -38.37 6.05 0.28
C LEU A 463 -38.17 5.10 1.47
N ARG A 464 -38.81 5.35 2.63
CA ARG A 464 -38.58 4.56 3.85
C ARG A 464 -38.86 3.07 3.71
N THR A 465 -39.75 2.69 2.79
CA THR A 465 -40.11 1.29 2.52
C THR A 465 -38.96 0.51 1.88
N TYR A 466 -38.07 1.17 1.13
CA TYR A 466 -36.89 0.57 0.53
C TYR A 466 -35.86 0.13 1.56
N VAL A 467 -35.75 0.86 2.69
CA VAL A 467 -34.80 0.56 3.77
C VAL A 467 -34.98 -0.88 4.30
N ASN A 468 -36.20 -1.41 4.23
CA ASN A 468 -36.51 -2.77 4.69
C ASN A 468 -36.12 -3.88 3.69
N ARG A 469 -35.64 -3.54 2.48
CA ARG A 469 -35.26 -4.52 1.45
C ARG A 469 -33.88 -5.16 1.69
N GLY A 470 -33.03 -4.57 2.54
CA GLY A 470 -31.71 -5.10 2.86
C GLY A 470 -30.88 -4.14 3.71
N LYS A 471 -29.80 -4.64 4.33
CA LYS A 471 -28.97 -3.85 5.26
C LYS A 471 -28.29 -2.64 4.57
N GLU A 472 -27.97 -2.77 3.28
CA GLU A 472 -27.29 -1.74 2.50
C GLU A 472 -28.24 -0.61 2.04
N TYR A 473 -29.56 -0.86 2.01
CA TYR A 473 -30.55 0.09 1.50
C TYR A 473 -30.65 1.37 2.31
N GLY A 474 -30.32 1.34 3.60
CA GLY A 474 -30.29 2.55 4.43
C GLY A 474 -29.31 3.60 3.89
N ALA A 475 -28.10 3.17 3.50
CA ALA A 475 -27.08 4.05 2.93
C ALA A 475 -27.46 4.46 1.49
N LEU A 476 -27.92 3.51 0.66
CA LEU A 476 -28.36 3.78 -0.71
C LEU A 476 -29.50 4.82 -0.75
N VAL A 477 -30.56 4.63 0.03
CA VAL A 477 -31.68 5.59 0.11
C VAL A 477 -31.20 6.95 0.57
N ARG A 478 -30.32 7.00 1.58
CA ARG A 478 -29.74 8.24 2.09
C ARG A 478 -29.02 9.00 0.97
N ASP A 479 -28.18 8.34 0.20
CA ASP A 479 -27.33 8.97 -0.80
C ASP A 479 -28.14 9.40 -2.05
N LEU A 480 -29.02 8.53 -2.57
CA LEU A 480 -29.87 8.85 -3.72
C LEU A 480 -30.90 9.94 -3.42
N SER A 481 -31.49 9.92 -2.22
CA SER A 481 -32.44 10.98 -1.81
C SER A 481 -31.74 12.34 -1.62
N MET A 482 -30.50 12.35 -1.12
CA MET A 482 -29.68 13.56 -1.01
C MET A 482 -29.37 14.12 -2.40
N PHE A 483 -28.91 13.25 -3.32
CA PHE A 483 -28.59 13.63 -4.69
C PHE A 483 -29.80 14.21 -5.41
N ALA A 484 -30.95 13.53 -5.36
CA ALA A 484 -32.20 13.99 -5.96
C ALA A 484 -32.71 15.30 -5.34
N ALA A 485 -32.58 15.49 -4.02
CA ALA A 485 -32.98 16.72 -3.34
C ALA A 485 -32.15 17.92 -3.82
N GLY A 486 -30.83 17.74 -3.95
CA GLY A 486 -29.94 18.75 -4.52
C GLY A 486 -30.28 19.07 -5.97
N TYR A 487 -30.40 18.04 -6.82
CA TYR A 487 -30.73 18.20 -8.24
C TYR A 487 -32.05 18.95 -8.44
N SER A 488 -33.08 18.57 -7.69
CA SER A 488 -34.39 19.22 -7.71
C SER A 488 -34.31 20.73 -7.45
N LEU A 489 -33.60 21.14 -6.40
CA LEU A 489 -33.45 22.55 -6.03
C LEU A 489 -32.55 23.32 -6.99
N ALA A 490 -31.51 22.68 -7.52
CA ALA A 490 -30.70 23.27 -8.57
C ALA A 490 -31.53 23.49 -9.85
N GLY A 491 -32.42 22.57 -10.19
CA GLY A 491 -33.38 22.70 -11.30
C GLY A 491 -34.33 23.87 -11.11
N GLU A 492 -34.88 24.06 -9.90
CA GLU A 492 -35.70 25.24 -9.57
C GLU A 492 -34.91 26.56 -9.74
N LYS A 493 -33.60 26.55 -9.51
CA LYS A 493 -32.78 27.75 -9.49
C LYS A 493 -32.11 28.10 -10.82
N LEU A 494 -31.63 27.09 -11.55
CA LEU A 494 -30.82 27.23 -12.77
C LEU A 494 -31.56 26.78 -14.03
N GLY A 495 -32.74 26.17 -13.89
CA GLY A 495 -33.45 25.49 -14.96
C GLY A 495 -33.05 24.02 -15.08
N LYS A 496 -34.01 23.18 -15.47
CA LYS A 496 -33.87 21.71 -15.48
C LYS A 496 -32.70 21.22 -16.37
N ALA A 497 -32.59 21.73 -17.59
CA ALA A 497 -31.56 21.30 -18.54
C ALA A 497 -30.13 21.61 -18.05
N GLU A 498 -29.93 22.82 -17.51
CA GLU A 498 -28.62 23.23 -17.00
C GLU A 498 -28.26 22.49 -15.70
N ALA A 499 -29.23 22.32 -14.79
CA ALA A 499 -29.03 21.51 -13.60
C ALA A 499 -28.65 20.07 -13.94
N LEU A 500 -29.30 19.45 -14.94
CA LEU A 500 -28.99 18.10 -15.38
C LEU A 500 -27.55 17.98 -15.92
N ARG A 501 -27.14 18.90 -16.79
CA ARG A 501 -25.78 18.96 -17.33
C ARG A 501 -24.72 19.07 -16.21
N LEU A 502 -24.95 20.00 -15.28
CA LEU A 502 -24.01 20.27 -14.18
C LEU A 502 -23.96 19.14 -13.15
N TYR A 503 -25.09 18.53 -12.82
CA TYR A 503 -25.14 17.35 -11.96
C TYR A 503 -24.47 16.14 -12.60
N ARG A 504 -24.69 15.91 -13.91
CA ARG A 504 -23.98 14.87 -14.65
C ARG A 504 -22.46 15.07 -14.58
N GLN A 505 -21.99 16.27 -14.87
CA GLN A 505 -20.55 16.60 -14.81
C GLN A 505 -19.97 16.39 -13.41
N MET A 506 -20.67 16.85 -12.37
CA MET A 506 -20.24 16.65 -10.98
C MET A 506 -20.24 15.17 -10.59
N PHE A 507 -21.29 14.43 -10.95
CA PHE A 507 -21.42 13.00 -10.67
C PHE A 507 -20.29 12.21 -11.33
N MET A 508 -20.01 12.45 -12.62
CA MET A 508 -18.88 11.80 -13.32
C MET A 508 -17.53 12.14 -12.67
N THR A 509 -17.33 13.39 -12.25
CA THR A 509 -16.07 13.81 -11.61
C THR A 509 -15.89 13.16 -10.24
N SER A 510 -16.97 13.11 -9.43
CA SER A 510 -16.95 12.46 -8.11
C SER A 510 -16.78 10.95 -8.26
N GLY A 511 -17.59 10.32 -9.11
CA GLY A 511 -17.55 8.88 -9.38
C GLY A 511 -16.16 8.41 -9.83
N SER A 512 -15.53 9.10 -10.79
CA SER A 512 -14.17 8.72 -11.21
C SER A 512 -13.13 8.86 -10.09
N SER A 513 -13.24 9.84 -9.21
CA SER A 513 -12.37 9.93 -8.03
C SER A 513 -12.61 8.77 -7.06
N GLU A 514 -13.89 8.48 -6.77
CA GLU A 514 -14.33 7.43 -5.87
C GLU A 514 -13.89 6.04 -6.37
N MET A 515 -14.04 5.79 -7.67
CA MET A 515 -13.65 4.55 -8.30
C MET A 515 -12.15 4.39 -8.54
N CYS A 516 -11.38 5.48 -8.57
CA CYS A 516 -9.92 5.39 -8.51
C CYS A 516 -9.41 4.84 -7.17
N TRP A 517 -10.16 5.03 -6.08
CA TRP A 517 -9.88 4.37 -4.80
C TRP A 517 -10.51 2.96 -4.74
N PHE A 518 -11.75 2.81 -5.19
CA PHE A 518 -12.49 1.57 -5.06
C PHE A 518 -11.95 0.46 -5.97
N LEU A 519 -11.73 0.74 -7.26
CA LEU A 519 -11.28 -0.25 -8.23
C LEU A 519 -9.73 -0.38 -8.24
N PRO A 520 -9.19 -1.58 -8.50
CA PRO A 520 -7.77 -1.75 -8.75
C PRO A 520 -7.28 -0.90 -9.93
N ARG A 521 -5.98 -0.63 -9.95
CA ARG A 521 -5.37 0.16 -11.02
C ARG A 521 -5.17 -0.65 -12.31
N PRO A 522 -5.20 -0.01 -13.49
CA PRO A 522 -4.96 -0.69 -14.77
C PRO A 522 -3.63 -1.46 -14.77
N GLU A 523 -2.58 -0.89 -14.18
CA GLU A 523 -1.26 -1.50 -14.07
C GLU A 523 -1.29 -2.82 -13.28
N THR A 524 -2.17 -2.93 -12.28
CA THR A 524 -2.38 -4.17 -11.53
C THR A 524 -2.94 -5.25 -12.44
N PHE A 525 -3.98 -4.94 -13.22
CA PHE A 525 -4.56 -5.92 -14.14
C PHE A 525 -3.59 -6.35 -15.25
N ALA A 526 -2.80 -5.41 -15.76
CA ALA A 526 -1.77 -5.67 -16.76
C ALA A 526 -0.64 -6.59 -16.26
N SER A 527 -0.45 -6.73 -14.95
CA SER A 527 0.53 -7.65 -14.37
C SER A 527 0.11 -9.12 -14.38
N PHE A 528 -1.19 -9.41 -14.53
CA PHE A 528 -1.67 -10.78 -14.66
C PHE A 528 -1.34 -11.36 -16.02
N ARG A 529 -1.20 -12.69 -16.09
CA ARG A 529 -0.96 -13.42 -17.35
C ARG A 529 -2.03 -13.13 -18.41
N ASP A 530 -3.27 -12.92 -17.98
CA ASP A 530 -4.42 -12.56 -18.81
C ASP A 530 -5.21 -11.46 -18.09
N GLY A 531 -4.79 -10.21 -18.32
CA GLY A 531 -5.38 -9.04 -17.68
C GLY A 531 -6.85 -8.83 -18.04
N GLY A 532 -7.24 -9.08 -19.29
CA GLY A 532 -8.62 -8.98 -19.76
C GLY A 532 -9.55 -9.95 -19.05
N LYS A 533 -9.13 -11.22 -18.91
CA LYS A 533 -9.88 -12.19 -18.10
C LYS A 533 -9.91 -11.82 -16.62
N GLY A 534 -8.83 -11.24 -16.10
CA GLY A 534 -8.80 -10.74 -14.73
C GLY A 534 -9.85 -9.66 -14.47
N ILE A 535 -9.98 -8.70 -15.39
CA ILE A 535 -11.01 -7.66 -15.32
C ILE A 535 -12.40 -8.27 -15.39
N LEU A 536 -12.64 -9.22 -16.31
CA LEU A 536 -13.93 -9.89 -16.43
C LEU A 536 -14.35 -10.57 -15.12
N ILE A 537 -13.43 -11.29 -14.49
CA ILE A 537 -13.66 -11.97 -13.20
C ILE A 537 -13.99 -10.96 -12.10
N TYR A 538 -13.19 -9.89 -11.98
CA TYR A 538 -13.41 -8.85 -10.98
C TYR A 538 -14.76 -8.13 -11.17
N PHE A 539 -15.01 -7.67 -12.41
CA PHE A 539 -16.21 -6.92 -12.75
C PHE A 539 -17.48 -7.77 -12.57
N LYS A 540 -17.43 -9.05 -12.97
CA LYS A 540 -18.53 -10.00 -12.73
C LYS A 540 -18.81 -10.15 -11.23
N ALA A 541 -17.78 -10.36 -10.41
CA ALA A 541 -17.95 -10.49 -8.96
C ALA A 541 -18.58 -9.23 -8.33
N MET A 542 -18.18 -8.04 -8.78
CA MET A 542 -18.79 -6.77 -8.36
C MET A 542 -20.28 -6.67 -8.77
N MET A 543 -20.63 -7.06 -10.01
CA MET A 543 -22.02 -7.05 -10.47
C MET A 543 -22.88 -8.11 -9.76
N GLU A 544 -22.33 -9.30 -9.50
CA GLU A 544 -22.99 -10.33 -8.70
C GLU A 544 -23.23 -9.86 -7.27
N ARG A 545 -22.29 -9.11 -6.68
CA ARG A 545 -22.50 -8.49 -5.37
C ARG A 545 -23.63 -7.46 -5.40
N ASN A 546 -23.70 -6.61 -6.43
CA ASN A 546 -24.84 -5.71 -6.62
C ASN A 546 -26.17 -6.46 -6.75
N GLN A 547 -26.20 -7.61 -7.45
CA GLN A 547 -27.38 -8.47 -7.53
C GLN A 547 -27.75 -9.07 -6.16
N GLN A 548 -26.78 -9.55 -5.38
CA GLN A 548 -27.03 -10.06 -4.02
C GLN A 548 -27.63 -9.01 -3.09
N CYS A 549 -27.22 -7.75 -3.23
CA CYS A 549 -27.81 -6.61 -2.52
C CYS A 549 -29.18 -6.19 -3.10
N GLY A 550 -29.64 -6.80 -4.19
CA GLY A 550 -30.89 -6.47 -4.87
C GLY A 550 -30.86 -5.15 -5.63
N PHE A 551 -29.67 -4.64 -5.99
CA PHE A 551 -29.53 -3.36 -6.70
C PHE A 551 -29.75 -3.48 -8.21
N LEU A 552 -29.59 -4.67 -8.76
CA LEU A 552 -29.81 -4.99 -10.16
C LEU A 552 -30.08 -6.49 -10.33
N LYS A 553 -30.52 -6.88 -11.52
CA LYS A 553 -30.50 -8.26 -12.01
C LYS A 553 -29.41 -8.40 -13.07
N LEU A 554 -28.56 -9.39 -12.92
CA LEU A 554 -27.47 -9.73 -13.82
C LEU A 554 -27.80 -11.03 -14.56
N GLY A 555 -28.02 -10.94 -15.86
CA GLY A 555 -28.02 -12.08 -16.78
C GLY A 555 -26.63 -12.29 -17.37
N SER A 556 -26.35 -13.52 -17.79
CA SER A 556 -25.16 -13.86 -18.57
C SER A 556 -25.53 -14.85 -19.65
N ARG A 557 -25.08 -14.61 -20.88
CA ARG A 557 -25.18 -15.56 -21.98
C ARG A 557 -23.89 -15.59 -22.80
N THR A 558 -23.75 -16.61 -23.63
CA THR A 558 -22.64 -16.72 -24.58
C THR A 558 -23.21 -16.67 -26.00
N ASP A 559 -22.72 -15.70 -26.77
CA ASP A 559 -23.03 -15.53 -28.18
C ASP A 559 -21.77 -15.85 -29.01
N THR A 560 -21.91 -15.88 -30.34
CA THR A 560 -20.78 -16.01 -31.29
C THR A 560 -20.72 -14.77 -32.17
N ASP A 561 -19.51 -14.25 -32.40
CA ASP A 561 -19.30 -13.18 -33.37
C ASP A 561 -19.43 -13.69 -34.82
N GLY A 562 -19.42 -12.77 -35.79
CA GLY A 562 -19.55 -13.09 -37.21
C GLY A 562 -18.43 -13.96 -37.79
N ASN A 563 -17.35 -14.18 -37.05
CA ASN A 563 -16.19 -15.01 -37.39
C ASN A 563 -16.12 -16.29 -36.55
N GLY A 564 -17.14 -16.59 -35.74
CA GLY A 564 -17.20 -17.77 -34.85
C GLY A 564 -16.46 -17.62 -33.52
N GLY A 565 -15.97 -16.42 -33.18
CA GLY A 565 -15.37 -16.11 -31.89
C GLY A 565 -16.40 -16.04 -30.77
N LYS A 566 -16.01 -16.43 -29.55
CA LYS A 566 -16.90 -16.42 -28.38
C LYS A 566 -17.11 -14.99 -27.87
N ILE A 567 -18.37 -14.61 -27.68
CA ILE A 567 -18.77 -13.38 -27.01
C ILE A 567 -19.44 -13.73 -25.68
N THR A 568 -18.92 -13.21 -24.57
CA THR A 568 -19.60 -13.27 -23.27
C THR A 568 -20.43 -12.02 -23.09
N VAL A 569 -21.75 -12.14 -22.91
CA VAL A 569 -22.66 -11.00 -22.75
C VAL A 569 -23.20 -10.95 -21.33
N PHE A 570 -23.00 -9.82 -20.66
CA PHE A 570 -23.65 -9.49 -19.39
C PHE A 570 -24.83 -8.56 -19.63
N GLU A 571 -25.98 -8.94 -19.10
CA GLU A 571 -27.24 -8.20 -19.23
C GLU A 571 -27.61 -7.63 -17.87
N ILE A 572 -27.61 -6.31 -17.75
CA ILE A 572 -28.02 -5.63 -16.54
C ILE A 572 -29.46 -5.15 -16.71
N ARG A 573 -30.34 -5.59 -15.80
CA ARG A 573 -31.76 -5.27 -15.78
C ARG A 573 -32.23 -4.86 -14.39
N SER A 574 -33.41 -4.23 -14.29
CA SER A 574 -34.08 -3.92 -13.01
C SER A 574 -33.18 -3.13 -12.03
N CYS A 575 -32.64 -1.99 -12.48
CA CYS A 575 -31.74 -1.17 -11.70
C CYS A 575 -32.47 -0.37 -10.60
N ILE A 576 -32.06 -0.54 -9.34
CA ILE A 576 -32.68 0.12 -8.19
C ILE A 576 -32.56 1.66 -8.24
N TYR A 577 -31.51 2.16 -8.89
CA TYR A 577 -31.31 3.60 -9.08
C TYR A 577 -32.44 4.17 -9.94
N ALA A 578 -32.82 3.45 -11.01
CA ALA A 578 -33.90 3.86 -11.90
C ALA A 578 -35.26 3.80 -11.20
N GLU A 579 -35.53 2.76 -10.41
CA GLU A 579 -36.75 2.63 -9.61
C GLU A 579 -36.90 3.83 -8.65
N ILE A 580 -35.87 4.11 -7.86
CA ILE A 580 -35.87 5.20 -6.87
C ILE A 580 -35.99 6.57 -7.53
N PHE A 581 -35.20 6.86 -8.57
CA PHE A 581 -35.26 8.16 -9.23
C PHE A 581 -36.58 8.37 -9.96
N THR A 582 -37.17 7.33 -10.55
CA THR A 582 -38.51 7.39 -11.13
C THR A 582 -39.57 7.68 -10.06
N GLU A 583 -39.50 7.00 -8.91
CA GLU A 583 -40.42 7.28 -7.80
C GLU A 583 -40.29 8.73 -7.29
N LEU A 584 -39.07 9.30 -7.29
CA LEU A 584 -38.85 10.70 -6.95
C LEU A 584 -39.23 11.70 -8.06
N GLY A 585 -39.54 11.22 -9.27
CA GLY A 585 -39.93 12.05 -10.42
C GLY A 585 -38.78 12.56 -11.28
N TYR A 586 -37.62 11.88 -11.25
CA TYR A 586 -36.38 12.26 -11.94
C TYR A 586 -35.76 11.10 -12.74
N PRO A 587 -36.52 10.40 -13.62
CA PRO A 587 -36.02 9.24 -14.36
C PRO A 587 -34.77 9.55 -15.21
N GLU A 588 -34.57 10.80 -15.62
CA GLU A 588 -33.38 11.23 -16.37
C GLU A 588 -32.03 11.06 -15.61
N LEU A 589 -32.06 10.82 -14.30
CA LEU A 589 -30.86 10.56 -13.48
C LEU A 589 -30.45 9.07 -13.49
N ALA A 590 -31.32 8.17 -13.96
CA ALA A 590 -31.14 6.74 -13.83
C ALA A 590 -29.87 6.21 -14.52
N ASP A 591 -29.50 6.78 -15.67
CA ASP A 591 -28.39 6.28 -16.47
C ASP A 591 -27.02 6.77 -16.01
N PHE A 592 -26.95 7.74 -15.08
CA PHE A 592 -25.67 8.27 -14.60
C PHE A 592 -24.77 7.16 -14.04
N ILE A 593 -25.34 6.21 -13.29
CA ILE A 593 -24.55 5.09 -12.76
C ILE A 593 -24.00 4.18 -13.87
N ARG A 594 -24.74 3.97 -14.97
CA ARG A 594 -24.27 3.13 -16.09
C ARG A 594 -23.22 3.84 -16.93
N GLU A 595 -23.36 5.15 -17.12
CA GLU A 595 -22.35 5.97 -17.77
C GLU A 595 -21.02 5.98 -17.00
N GLU A 596 -21.11 6.06 -15.67
CA GLU A 596 -19.96 6.01 -14.78
C GLU A 596 -19.28 4.64 -14.84
N GLU A 597 -20.03 3.54 -14.66
CA GLU A 597 -19.51 2.17 -14.81
C GLU A 597 -18.84 1.94 -16.18
N LYS A 598 -19.39 2.51 -17.26
CA LYS A 598 -18.80 2.45 -18.60
C LYS A 598 -17.44 3.15 -18.65
N ASN A 599 -17.33 4.34 -18.08
CA ASN A 599 -16.07 5.09 -18.03
C ASN A 599 -15.02 4.37 -17.18
N GLU A 600 -15.44 3.78 -16.07
CA GLU A 600 -14.55 3.08 -15.15
C GLU A 600 -14.08 1.73 -15.71
N LEU A 601 -14.96 0.99 -16.41
CA LEU A 601 -14.55 -0.20 -17.17
C LEU A 601 -13.51 0.17 -18.24
N ALA A 602 -13.70 1.28 -18.95
CA ALA A 602 -12.72 1.78 -19.92
C ALA A 602 -11.37 2.11 -19.27
N ARG A 603 -11.40 2.73 -18.09
CA ARG A 603 -10.19 3.06 -17.35
C ARG A 603 -9.42 1.80 -16.96
N ILE A 604 -10.06 0.82 -16.31
CA ILE A 604 -9.35 -0.39 -15.86
C ILE A 604 -8.93 -1.28 -17.03
N ALA A 605 -9.65 -1.23 -18.16
CA ALA A 605 -9.33 -2.00 -19.37
C ALA A 605 -8.19 -1.41 -20.21
N ALA A 606 -7.79 -0.15 -19.99
CA ALA A 606 -6.88 0.61 -20.84
C ALA A 606 -5.59 -0.14 -21.23
N ASP A 607 -4.99 -0.88 -20.30
CA ASP A 607 -3.71 -1.58 -20.49
C ASP A 607 -3.85 -3.12 -20.54
N SER A 608 -5.08 -3.63 -20.61
CA SER A 608 -5.37 -5.07 -20.42
C SER A 608 -5.50 -5.87 -21.72
N GLY A 609 -5.65 -5.19 -22.86
CA GLY A 609 -6.01 -5.82 -24.14
C GLY A 609 -7.46 -6.33 -24.22
N LEU A 610 -8.30 -6.02 -23.22
CA LEU A 610 -9.71 -6.42 -23.20
C LEU A 610 -10.50 -5.72 -24.31
N SER A 611 -11.05 -6.51 -25.23
CA SER A 611 -12.02 -6.02 -26.22
C SER A 611 -13.43 -6.17 -25.67
N TYR A 612 -14.18 -5.06 -25.62
CA TYR A 612 -15.55 -5.06 -25.14
C TYR A 612 -16.40 -3.95 -25.76
N GLU A 613 -17.72 -4.10 -25.70
CA GLU A 613 -18.71 -3.08 -26.07
C GLU A 613 -19.69 -2.87 -24.91
N PHE A 614 -19.91 -1.62 -24.50
CA PHE A 614 -20.86 -1.25 -23.44
C PHE A 614 -22.02 -0.44 -24.02
N ARG A 615 -23.19 -1.09 -24.14
CA ARG A 615 -24.43 -0.55 -24.69
C ARG A 615 -25.38 -0.12 -23.57
N LEU A 616 -25.77 1.15 -23.55
CA LEU A 616 -26.79 1.66 -22.64
C LEU A 616 -28.17 1.44 -23.25
N LEU A 617 -29.10 0.89 -22.47
CA LEU A 617 -30.47 0.60 -22.91
C LEU A 617 -31.52 1.55 -22.29
N GLY A 618 -31.08 2.46 -21.43
CA GLY A 618 -31.96 3.37 -20.68
C GLY A 618 -32.50 2.76 -19.39
N GLU A 619 -33.02 3.61 -18.50
CA GLU A 619 -33.57 3.22 -17.19
C GLU A 619 -32.57 2.41 -16.34
N GLY A 620 -31.28 2.74 -16.44
CA GLY A 620 -30.21 2.04 -15.74
C GLY A 620 -29.92 0.62 -16.27
N ASN A 621 -30.49 0.23 -17.40
CA ASN A 621 -30.23 -1.06 -18.05
C ASN A 621 -29.05 -0.96 -19.03
N ALA A 622 -28.31 -2.06 -19.19
CA ALA A 622 -27.17 -2.11 -20.10
C ALA A 622 -26.88 -3.54 -20.59
N ASP A 623 -26.25 -3.64 -21.75
CA ASP A 623 -25.61 -4.87 -22.24
C ASP A 623 -24.11 -4.62 -22.39
N ILE A 624 -23.30 -5.55 -21.88
CA ILE A 624 -21.84 -5.48 -21.94
C ILE A 624 -21.34 -6.75 -22.64
N LEU A 625 -20.75 -6.59 -23.81
CA LEU A 625 -20.26 -7.68 -24.64
C LEU A 625 -18.74 -7.74 -24.52
N PHE A 626 -18.20 -8.87 -24.09
CA PHE A 626 -16.76 -9.11 -24.00
C PHE A 626 -16.34 -10.09 -25.08
N TYR A 627 -15.30 -9.74 -25.86
CA TYR A 627 -14.85 -10.50 -27.02
C TYR A 627 -13.55 -11.24 -26.71
N GLY A 628 -13.52 -12.55 -27.00
CA GLY A 628 -12.29 -13.35 -26.92
C GLY A 628 -11.83 -13.71 -25.51
N VAL A 629 -12.72 -13.67 -24.51
CA VAL A 629 -12.43 -13.92 -23.08
C VAL A 629 -13.24 -15.08 -22.50
#